data_AF-A0A5M3N440-F1
#
_entry.id   AF-A0A5M3N440-F1
#
_cell.length_a   1.000
_cell.length_b   1.000
_cell.length_c   1.000
_cell.angle_alpha   90.00
_cell.angle_beta   90.00
_cell.angle_gamma   90.00
#
_symmetry.space_group_name_H-M   'P 1'
#
loop_
_entity.id
_entity.type
_entity.pdbx_description
1 polymer ?
#
loop_
_entity_poly.entity_id
_entity_poly.type
_entity_poly.pdbx_seq_one_letter_code
_entity_poly.pdbx_strand_id
1 'polypeptide(L)'
;MDCFFEDNPSGSSGSSPQVDRLALWPGMETANSGLVQSIIASFANPAGEAPEGCGGQPGQWCLFASFYDGNANAQSSGNYVPVSEGGMLDIESTDNYDDSTGATVQNVYRDGQLLSTFTSNSGRPYYWDIAVECQDNVSGNMPAHTYHNTQIVLGAADLDLINQLYKAGTSDSGLSSPDGGLTWVVDTVTVDSYPYTPQ
;
A
#
# COMPACT_ATOMS: atom_id res chain seq x y z
N MET A 1 11.18 -10.01 -2.59
CA MET A 1 11.04 -9.37 -1.28
C MET A 1 9.57 -9.34 -1.03
N ASP A 2 9.12 -9.98 0.04
CA ASP A 2 7.69 -10.21 0.24
C ASP A 2 7.26 -9.39 1.44
N CYS A 3 6.24 -8.56 1.25
CA CYS A 3 5.71 -7.69 2.27
C CYS A 3 4.27 -8.10 2.58
N PHE A 4 3.98 -8.43 3.84
CA PHE A 4 2.68 -8.88 4.32
C PHE A 4 2.12 -7.81 5.25
N PHE A 5 0.86 -7.44 5.10
CA PHE A 5 0.19 -6.49 5.99
C PHE A 5 -1.26 -6.88 6.19
N GLU A 6 -1.74 -6.87 7.44
CA GLU A 6 -3.16 -7.03 7.73
C GLU A 6 -3.79 -5.66 8.02
N ASP A 7 -4.51 -5.04 7.08
CA ASP A 7 -5.23 -3.79 7.38
C ASP A 7 -6.55 -4.08 8.08
N ASN A 8 -6.75 -3.51 9.27
CA ASN A 8 -8.00 -3.52 10.01
C ASN A 8 -8.53 -2.08 10.08
N PRO A 9 -9.45 -1.68 9.19
CA PRO A 9 -10.07 -0.36 9.27
C PRO A 9 -10.85 -0.28 10.59
N SER A 10 -10.33 0.49 11.55
CA SER A 10 -10.92 0.57 12.88
C SER A 10 -12.25 1.31 12.83
N GLY A 11 -13.34 0.54 12.88
CA GLY A 11 -14.68 0.92 13.32
C GLY A 11 -15.07 2.39 13.20
N SER A 12 -15.25 2.88 11.98
CA SER A 12 -16.31 3.82 11.59
C SER A 12 -16.27 3.90 10.07
N SER A 13 -17.45 3.98 9.47
CA SER A 13 -17.68 4.16 8.02
C SER A 13 -16.49 4.85 7.35
N GLY A 14 -16.01 4.32 6.23
CA GLY A 14 -15.23 5.10 5.29
C GLY A 14 -15.85 6.47 5.18
N SER A 15 -15.01 7.49 5.13
CA SER A 15 -15.38 8.91 5.18
C SER A 15 -16.81 9.12 4.66
N SER A 16 -17.67 9.79 5.42
CA SER A 16 -19.03 10.07 4.97
C SER A 16 -19.16 11.56 4.72
N PRO A 17 -19.30 12.02 3.46
CA PRO A 17 -19.32 11.21 2.23
C PRO A 17 -17.94 10.64 1.86
N GLN A 18 -17.95 9.54 1.11
CA GLN A 18 -16.74 8.84 0.68
C GLN A 18 -15.89 9.82 -0.14
N VAL A 19 -14.72 10.19 0.38
CA VAL A 19 -13.86 11.16 -0.29
C VAL A 19 -13.09 10.46 -1.40
N ASP A 20 -13.04 11.14 -2.53
CA ASP A 20 -12.39 10.65 -3.73
C ASP A 20 -10.87 10.65 -3.53
N ARG A 21 -10.19 9.56 -3.91
CA ARG A 21 -8.72 9.46 -3.95
C ARG A 21 -7.99 9.71 -2.63
N LEU A 22 -8.62 9.31 -1.53
CA LEU A 22 -7.86 8.97 -0.32
C LEU A 22 -7.20 7.60 -0.55
N ALA A 23 -5.88 7.53 -0.51
CA ALA A 23 -5.10 6.33 -0.74
C ALA A 23 -4.28 5.97 0.50
N LEU A 24 -4.27 4.69 0.85
CA LEU A 24 -3.34 4.12 1.80
C LEU A 24 -2.48 3.11 1.08
N TRP A 25 -1.17 3.16 1.33
CA TRP A 25 -0.25 2.26 0.68
C TRP A 25 1.00 2.02 1.53
N PRO A 26 1.40 0.74 1.68
CA PRO A 26 2.79 0.39 1.75
C PRO A 26 3.37 0.29 0.33
N GLY A 27 4.65 0.59 0.19
CA GLY A 27 5.36 0.52 -1.08
C GLY A 27 6.86 0.41 -0.91
N MET A 28 7.52 0.21 -2.03
CA MET A 28 8.96 0.08 -2.14
C MET A 28 9.49 1.03 -3.20
N GLU A 29 10.41 1.92 -2.84
CA GLU A 29 11.21 2.61 -3.85
C GLU A 29 12.16 1.62 -4.51
N THR A 30 12.35 1.81 -5.81
CA THR A 30 13.14 0.94 -6.67
C THR A 30 14.20 1.73 -7.42
N ALA A 31 15.33 1.07 -7.70
CA ALA A 31 16.44 1.68 -8.40
C ALA A 31 16.03 2.14 -9.81
N ASN A 32 16.03 3.45 -10.08
CA ASN A 32 15.53 4.16 -11.30
C ASN A 32 14.30 5.04 -11.02
N SER A 33 14.16 5.57 -9.80
CA SER A 33 13.08 6.49 -9.43
C SER A 33 11.68 5.86 -9.56
N GLY A 34 11.59 4.55 -9.34
CA GLY A 34 10.32 3.83 -9.35
C GLY A 34 9.79 3.65 -7.94
N LEU A 35 8.47 3.46 -7.83
CA LEU A 35 7.81 3.14 -6.58
C LEU A 35 6.72 2.11 -6.84
N VAL A 36 6.88 0.92 -6.27
CA VAL A 36 5.95 -0.21 -6.40
C VAL A 36 5.10 -0.27 -5.13
N GLN A 37 3.78 -0.22 -5.26
CA GLN A 37 2.86 0.01 -4.13
C GLN A 37 1.61 -0.84 -4.24
N SER A 38 1.17 -1.42 -3.14
CA SER A 38 -0.20 -1.91 -3.05
C SER A 38 -1.05 -0.79 -2.50
N ILE A 39 -2.09 -0.41 -3.24
CA ILE A 39 -2.92 0.75 -2.88
C ILE A 39 -4.32 0.26 -2.53
N ILE A 40 -4.81 0.69 -1.38
CA ILE A 40 -6.24 0.71 -1.06
C ILE A 40 -6.70 2.16 -1.17
N ALA A 41 -7.56 2.44 -2.14
CA ALA A 41 -8.07 3.79 -2.37
C ALA A 41 -9.59 3.86 -2.22
N SER A 42 -10.04 4.96 -1.63
CA SER A 42 -11.44 5.35 -1.57
C SER A 42 -11.80 6.16 -2.81
N PHE A 43 -12.99 5.94 -3.35
CA PHE A 43 -13.52 6.68 -4.50
C PHE A 43 -14.93 7.18 -4.19
N ALA A 44 -15.30 8.35 -4.68
CA ALA A 44 -16.66 8.88 -4.50
C ALA A 44 -17.72 7.99 -5.17
N ASN A 45 -17.34 7.31 -6.26
CA ASN A 45 -18.17 6.34 -6.98
C ASN A 45 -17.39 5.05 -7.25
N PRO A 46 -17.29 4.12 -6.28
CA PRO A 46 -16.55 2.88 -6.47
C PRO A 46 -17.18 1.97 -7.54
N ALA A 47 -18.43 2.21 -7.95
CA ALA A 47 -19.10 1.49 -9.03
C ALA A 47 -18.62 1.90 -10.44
N GLY A 48 -17.89 3.02 -10.55
CA GLY A 48 -17.23 3.40 -11.81
C GLY A 48 -16.29 2.30 -12.30
N GLU A 49 -16.06 2.25 -13.61
CA GLU A 49 -14.97 1.43 -14.17
C GLU A 49 -13.62 2.11 -13.87
N ALA A 50 -12.56 1.32 -13.72
CA ALA A 50 -11.22 1.85 -13.48
C ALA A 50 -10.81 2.82 -14.61
N PRO A 51 -10.22 3.99 -14.30
CA PRO A 51 -9.67 4.41 -13.01
C PRO A 51 -10.64 5.20 -12.12
N GLU A 52 -11.92 5.33 -12.50
CA GLU A 52 -12.93 6.09 -11.74
C GLU A 52 -13.59 5.26 -10.62
N GLY A 53 -13.39 3.93 -10.61
CA GLY A 53 -13.83 3.00 -9.56
C GLY A 53 -13.36 1.56 -9.80
N CYS A 54 -13.83 0.61 -9.00
CA CYS A 54 -13.50 -0.82 -9.08
C CYS A 54 -14.73 -1.72 -9.27
N GLY A 55 -15.87 -1.17 -9.72
CA GLY A 55 -17.14 -1.88 -9.79
C GLY A 55 -17.75 -2.24 -8.42
N GLY A 56 -17.31 -1.56 -7.35
CA GLY A 56 -17.81 -1.74 -5.99
C GLY A 56 -19.12 -0.99 -5.70
N GLN A 57 -19.64 -1.15 -4.49
CA GLN A 57 -20.78 -0.42 -3.94
C GLN A 57 -20.31 0.76 -3.10
N PRO A 58 -21.13 1.82 -2.90
CA PRO A 58 -20.79 2.91 -1.98
C PRO A 58 -20.38 2.39 -0.60
N GLY A 59 -19.27 2.91 -0.06
CA GLY A 59 -18.64 2.42 1.16
C GLY A 59 -17.67 1.25 0.96
N GLN A 60 -17.45 0.80 -0.28
CA GLN A 60 -16.33 -0.10 -0.61
C GLN A 60 -15.14 0.70 -1.10
N TRP A 61 -13.95 0.18 -0.79
CA TRP A 61 -12.67 0.70 -1.25
C TRP A 61 -12.17 -0.15 -2.41
N CYS A 62 -11.14 0.31 -3.10
CA CYS A 62 -10.55 -0.37 -4.23
C CYS A 62 -9.09 -0.73 -3.95
N LEU A 63 -8.78 -2.03 -3.98
CA LEU A 63 -7.44 -2.58 -3.81
C LEU A 63 -6.81 -2.88 -5.18
N PHE A 64 -5.56 -2.49 -5.39
CA PHE A 64 -4.83 -2.75 -6.63
C PHE A 64 -3.31 -2.71 -6.45
N ALA A 65 -2.62 -3.44 -7.33
CA ALA A 65 -1.18 -3.30 -7.57
C ALA A 65 -0.93 -2.00 -8.34
N SER A 66 0.13 -1.26 -8.00
CA SER A 66 0.40 0.07 -8.50
C SER A 66 1.90 0.31 -8.70
N PHE A 67 2.24 1.06 -9.73
CA PHE A 67 3.60 1.48 -10.01
C PHE A 67 3.64 2.95 -10.41
N TYR A 68 4.45 3.72 -9.69
CA TYR A 68 4.75 5.10 -10.01
C TYR A 68 6.14 5.17 -10.69
N ASP A 69 6.17 5.71 -11.91
CA ASP A 69 7.40 6.07 -12.61
C ASP A 69 7.73 7.53 -12.32
N GLY A 70 8.70 7.77 -11.43
CA GLY A 70 9.14 9.11 -11.06
C GLY A 70 9.86 9.86 -12.17
N ASN A 71 10.38 9.18 -13.21
CA ASN A 71 10.99 9.86 -14.35
C ASN A 71 9.92 10.40 -15.31
N ALA A 72 8.84 9.65 -15.48
CA ALA A 72 7.70 10.04 -16.30
C ALA A 72 6.65 10.86 -15.52
N ASN A 73 6.74 10.90 -14.19
CA ASN A 73 5.71 11.42 -13.29
C ASN A 73 4.33 10.81 -13.62
N ALA A 74 4.29 9.48 -13.71
CA ALA A 74 3.14 8.74 -14.20
C ALA A 74 2.83 7.52 -13.33
N GLN A 75 1.55 7.34 -13.02
CA GLN A 75 1.04 6.15 -12.33
C GLN A 75 0.52 5.12 -13.34
N SER A 76 0.87 3.86 -13.11
CA SER A 76 0.26 2.70 -13.76
C SER A 76 -0.25 1.74 -12.70
N SER A 77 -1.24 0.93 -13.05
CA SER A 77 -1.91 0.04 -12.10
C SER A 77 -2.30 -1.28 -12.74
N GLY A 78 -2.37 -2.32 -11.90
CA GLY A 78 -3.00 -3.59 -12.23
C GLY A 78 -4.52 -3.50 -12.19
N ASN A 79 -5.15 -4.67 -12.04
CA ASN A 79 -6.61 -4.76 -11.90
C ASN A 79 -7.08 -4.16 -10.56
N TYR A 80 -8.20 -3.44 -10.58
CA TYR A 80 -8.82 -2.90 -9.39
C TYR A 80 -9.86 -3.88 -8.86
N VAL A 81 -9.87 -4.10 -7.55
CA VAL A 81 -10.79 -5.05 -6.90
C VAL A 81 -11.51 -4.38 -5.74
N PRO A 82 -12.86 -4.46 -5.66
CA PRO A 82 -13.60 -3.88 -4.56
C PRO A 82 -13.38 -4.68 -3.27
N VAL A 83 -13.15 -3.96 -2.17
CA VAL A 83 -13.00 -4.52 -0.83
C VAL A 83 -13.97 -3.82 0.13
N SER A 84 -14.66 -4.62 0.96
CA SER A 84 -15.60 -4.11 1.95
C SER A 84 -14.90 -3.67 3.23
N GLU A 85 -15.46 -2.67 3.89
CA GLU A 85 -15.06 -2.25 5.24
C GLU A 85 -15.34 -3.30 6.31
N GLY A 86 -14.59 -3.25 7.41
CA GLY A 86 -14.89 -3.99 8.64
C GLY A 86 -14.39 -5.44 8.70
N GLY A 87 -13.52 -5.87 7.77
CA GLY A 87 -12.75 -7.11 7.88
C GLY A 87 -11.26 -6.81 7.85
N MET A 88 -10.45 -7.59 8.57
CA MET A 88 -9.01 -7.63 8.35
C MET A 88 -8.75 -8.02 6.89
N LEU A 89 -8.01 -7.19 6.17
CA LEU A 89 -7.54 -7.49 4.84
C LEU A 89 -6.11 -8.01 4.98
N ASP A 90 -5.93 -9.33 4.88
CA ASP A 90 -4.60 -9.90 4.68
C ASP A 90 -4.14 -9.55 3.26
N ILE A 91 -3.29 -8.54 3.16
CA ILE A 91 -2.71 -8.06 1.90
C ILE A 91 -1.25 -8.50 1.89
N GLU A 92 -0.99 -9.53 1.09
CA GLU A 92 0.36 -9.90 0.70
C GLU A 92 0.72 -9.15 -0.58
N SER A 93 1.83 -8.42 -0.52
CA SER A 93 2.49 -7.75 -1.64
C SER A 93 3.86 -8.37 -1.85
N THR A 94 3.98 -9.24 -2.86
CA THR A 94 5.29 -9.81 -3.21
C THR A 94 5.93 -8.98 -4.31
N ASP A 95 7.12 -8.45 -4.07
CA ASP A 95 7.93 -7.75 -5.05
C ASP A 95 9.10 -8.65 -5.47
N ASN A 96 8.83 -9.41 -6.52
CA ASN A 96 9.78 -10.36 -7.07
C ASN A 96 10.66 -9.65 -8.09
N TYR A 97 11.83 -9.21 -7.64
CA TYR A 97 12.86 -8.62 -8.50
C TYR A 97 13.71 -9.72 -9.15
N ASP A 98 13.80 -9.67 -10.48
CA ASP A 98 14.65 -10.54 -11.28
C ASP A 98 15.89 -9.77 -11.77
N ASP A 99 17.06 -10.10 -11.20
CA ASP A 99 18.35 -9.52 -11.57
C ASP A 99 18.71 -9.65 -13.06
N SER A 100 18.20 -10.68 -13.74
CA SER A 100 18.54 -10.94 -15.13
C SER A 100 17.75 -10.05 -16.11
N THR A 101 16.56 -9.62 -15.71
CA THR A 101 15.66 -8.82 -16.54
C THR A 101 15.49 -7.39 -16.05
N GLY A 102 15.82 -7.12 -14.78
CA GLY A 102 15.55 -5.84 -14.12
C GLY A 102 14.07 -5.60 -13.81
N ALA A 103 13.24 -6.64 -13.93
CA ALA A 103 11.81 -6.56 -13.72
C ALA A 103 11.44 -6.82 -12.26
N THR A 104 10.47 -6.06 -11.75
CA THR A 104 9.80 -6.28 -10.47
C THR A 104 8.36 -6.67 -10.78
N VAL A 105 7.96 -7.88 -10.39
CA VAL A 105 6.56 -8.32 -10.43
C VAL A 105 5.97 -8.09 -9.05
N GLN A 106 4.97 -7.23 -8.99
CA GLN A 106 4.12 -7.04 -7.83
C GLN A 106 2.88 -7.92 -7.95
N ASN A 107 2.58 -8.66 -6.90
CA ASN A 107 1.32 -9.38 -6.77
C ASN A 107 0.64 -8.96 -5.48
N VAL A 108 -0.66 -8.68 -5.56
CA VAL A 108 -1.52 -8.34 -4.44
C VAL A 108 -2.49 -9.48 -4.23
N TYR A 109 -2.41 -10.09 -3.07
CA TYR A 109 -3.29 -11.18 -2.67
C TYR A 109 -4.28 -10.74 -1.60
N ARG A 110 -5.37 -11.50 -1.49
CA ARG A 110 -6.28 -11.48 -0.35
C ARG A 110 -6.73 -12.88 -0.03
N ASP A 111 -6.63 -13.30 1.23
CA ASP A 111 -7.00 -14.64 1.66
C ASP A 111 -6.33 -15.74 0.79
N GLY A 112 -5.08 -15.50 0.37
CA GLY A 112 -4.31 -16.35 -0.54
C GLY A 112 -4.72 -16.31 -2.03
N GLN A 113 -5.74 -15.52 -2.40
CA GLN A 113 -6.17 -15.35 -3.79
C GLN A 113 -5.47 -14.16 -4.44
N LEU A 114 -4.82 -14.38 -5.60
CA LEU A 114 -4.26 -13.29 -6.41
C LEU A 114 -5.39 -12.40 -6.95
N LEU A 115 -5.36 -11.12 -6.59
CA LEU A 115 -6.38 -10.13 -6.97
C LEU A 115 -5.89 -9.15 -8.02
N SER A 116 -4.64 -8.69 -7.87
CA SER A 116 -4.02 -7.72 -8.77
C SER A 116 -2.55 -8.07 -8.98
N THR A 117 -2.06 -7.83 -10.20
CA THR A 117 -0.64 -8.03 -10.53
C THR A 117 -0.20 -6.90 -11.44
N PHE A 118 1.06 -6.48 -11.28
CA PHE A 118 1.68 -5.50 -12.13
C PHE A 118 3.17 -5.80 -12.29
N THR A 119 3.67 -5.73 -13.52
CA THR A 119 5.10 -5.88 -13.81
C THR A 119 5.69 -4.54 -14.21
N SER A 120 6.76 -4.13 -13.55
CA SER A 120 7.52 -2.91 -13.86
C SER A 120 8.99 -3.24 -14.12
N ASN A 121 9.68 -2.42 -14.91
CA ASN A 121 11.13 -2.48 -15.09
C ASN A 121 11.80 -1.36 -14.28
N SER A 122 11.52 -1.37 -12.99
CA SER A 122 11.79 -0.26 -12.09
C SER A 122 13.06 -0.45 -11.27
N GLY A 123 13.83 -1.53 -11.55
CA GLY A 123 15.06 -1.89 -10.85
C GLY A 123 14.83 -2.46 -9.45
N ARG A 124 15.94 -2.73 -8.75
CA ARG A 124 15.92 -3.42 -7.45
C ARG A 124 15.22 -2.55 -6.39
N PRO A 125 14.22 -3.07 -5.66
CA PRO A 125 13.66 -2.44 -4.47
C PRO A 125 14.73 -2.21 -3.39
N TYR A 126 14.76 -1.03 -2.77
CA TYR A 126 15.78 -0.71 -1.76
C TYR A 126 15.25 0.06 -0.54
N TYR A 127 14.08 0.69 -0.62
CA TYR A 127 13.54 1.51 0.46
C TYR A 127 12.09 1.16 0.68
N TRP A 128 11.66 0.98 1.93
CA TRP A 128 10.27 0.68 2.25
C TRP A 128 9.57 1.89 2.82
N ASP A 129 8.38 2.14 2.31
CA ASP A 129 7.54 3.27 2.65
C ASP A 129 6.14 2.83 3.05
N ILE A 130 5.56 3.59 3.96
CA ILE A 130 4.12 3.58 4.18
C ILE A 130 3.61 5.00 4.30
N ALA A 131 2.58 5.29 3.53
CA ALA A 131 1.96 6.59 3.55
C ALA A 131 0.45 6.51 3.41
N VAL A 132 -0.14 7.61 3.85
CA VAL A 132 -1.50 7.97 3.55
C VAL A 132 -1.49 9.25 2.77
N GLU A 133 -2.14 9.22 1.62
CA GLU A 133 -2.18 10.32 0.70
C GLU A 133 -3.61 10.73 0.41
N CYS A 134 -3.89 12.01 0.61
CA CYS A 134 -5.06 12.67 0.06
C CYS A 134 -4.64 13.31 -1.25
N GLN A 135 -5.09 12.74 -2.36
CA GLN A 135 -4.89 13.34 -3.68
C GLN A 135 -6.01 14.36 -3.95
N ASP A 136 -5.76 15.33 -4.82
CA ASP A 136 -6.72 16.39 -5.20
C ASP A 136 -7.22 17.29 -4.04
N ASN A 137 -8.30 18.05 -4.27
CA ASN A 137 -8.90 18.98 -3.30
C ASN A 137 -9.82 18.28 -2.29
N VAL A 138 -9.34 17.16 -1.73
CA VAL A 138 -10.09 16.36 -0.76
C VAL A 138 -10.19 17.10 0.57
N SER A 139 -11.42 17.23 1.09
CA SER A 139 -11.70 17.82 2.40
C SER A 139 -12.59 16.90 3.22
N GLY A 140 -12.23 16.64 4.47
CA GLY A 140 -12.99 15.78 5.37
C GLY A 140 -12.13 15.18 6.49
N ASN A 141 -12.66 14.14 7.12
CA ASN A 141 -11.93 13.33 8.09
C ASN A 141 -11.77 11.92 7.53
N MET A 142 -10.58 11.34 7.58
CA MET A 142 -10.44 9.89 7.38
C MET A 142 -10.51 9.22 8.74
N PRO A 143 -11.15 8.04 8.79
CA PRO A 143 -11.14 7.21 9.97
C PRO A 143 -9.70 6.75 10.27
N ALA A 144 -9.42 6.38 11.52
CA ALA A 144 -8.12 5.79 11.84
C ALA A 144 -8.00 4.39 11.19
N HIS A 145 -6.81 4.06 10.70
CA HIS A 145 -6.50 2.74 10.14
C HIS A 145 -5.34 2.09 10.89
N THR A 146 -5.29 0.77 10.89
CA THR A 146 -4.20 0.03 11.51
C THR A 146 -3.80 -1.15 10.66
N TYR A 147 -2.51 -1.21 10.32
CA TYR A 147 -1.89 -2.42 9.79
C TYR A 147 -1.39 -3.26 10.95
N HIS A 148 -1.62 -4.56 10.90
CA HIS A 148 -1.16 -5.53 11.88
C HIS A 148 -0.22 -6.55 11.24
N ASN A 149 0.57 -7.22 12.09
CA ASN A 149 1.37 -8.40 11.74
C ASN A 149 2.21 -8.19 10.48
N THR A 150 2.73 -6.98 10.33
CA THR A 150 3.43 -6.58 9.13
C THR A 150 4.78 -7.26 9.07
N GLN A 151 5.09 -7.90 7.95
CA GLN A 151 6.35 -8.59 7.74
C GLN A 151 6.97 -8.18 6.42
N ILE A 152 8.26 -7.92 6.43
CA ILE A 152 9.06 -7.59 5.27
C ILE A 152 10.18 -8.62 5.17
N VAL A 153 10.13 -9.47 4.16
CA VAL A 153 11.08 -10.57 3.94
C VAL A 153 12.03 -10.22 2.81
N LEU A 154 13.31 -10.07 3.12
CA LEU A 154 14.36 -9.73 2.17
C LEU A 154 14.93 -10.99 1.49
N GLY A 155 15.51 -10.81 0.29
CA GLY A 155 16.24 -11.89 -0.38
C GLY A 155 17.60 -12.20 0.26
N ALA A 156 18.13 -11.28 1.05
CA ALA A 156 19.35 -11.41 1.84
C ALA A 156 19.25 -10.52 3.07
N ALA A 157 19.92 -10.89 4.17
CA ALA A 157 19.88 -10.11 5.39
C ALA A 157 20.48 -8.70 5.19
N ASP A 158 19.74 -7.68 5.64
CA ASP A 158 20.16 -6.28 5.67
C ASP A 158 19.75 -5.69 7.02
N LEU A 159 20.75 -5.36 7.85
CA LEU A 159 20.53 -4.76 9.17
C LEU A 159 20.26 -3.25 9.11
N ASP A 160 20.58 -2.61 7.98
CA ASP A 160 20.45 -1.17 7.81
C ASP A 160 19.06 -0.74 7.32
N LEU A 161 18.19 -1.69 6.93
CA LEU A 161 16.82 -1.40 6.48
C LEU A 161 16.03 -0.58 7.52
N ILE A 162 16.25 -0.81 8.82
CA ILE A 162 15.57 -0.03 9.88
C ILE A 162 15.85 1.48 9.81
N ASN A 163 17.00 1.87 9.26
CA ASN A 163 17.38 3.27 9.09
C ASN A 163 16.81 3.87 7.78
N GLN A 164 16.19 3.04 6.95
CA GLN A 164 15.69 3.36 5.62
C GLN A 164 14.15 3.25 5.57
N LEU A 165 13.48 3.68 6.63
CA LEU A 165 12.03 3.72 6.71
C LEU A 165 11.57 5.17 6.75
N TYR A 166 10.72 5.56 5.82
CA TYR A 166 10.01 6.82 5.87
C TYR A 166 8.54 6.57 6.20
N LYS A 167 8.02 7.46 7.03
CA LYS A 167 6.69 7.36 7.64
C LYS A 167 6.01 8.70 7.50
N ALA A 168 5.02 8.78 6.62
CA ALA A 168 4.21 9.99 6.43
C ALA A 168 2.81 9.77 6.99
N GLY A 169 2.47 10.48 8.07
CA GLY A 169 1.14 10.39 8.68
C GLY A 169 0.87 9.08 9.43
N THR A 170 1.92 8.34 9.80
CA THR A 170 1.82 7.04 10.49
C THR A 170 2.71 6.98 11.74
N SER A 171 2.33 6.12 12.68
CA SER A 171 3.14 5.70 13.83
C SER A 171 3.16 4.17 13.91
N ASP A 172 4.10 3.57 14.65
CA ASP A 172 4.22 2.11 14.70
C ASP A 172 4.82 1.59 16.02
N SER A 173 4.66 0.30 16.26
CA SER A 173 5.18 -0.42 17.44
C SER A 173 6.69 -0.61 17.46
N GLY A 174 7.41 -0.19 16.39
CA GLY A 174 8.83 -0.41 16.19
C GLY A 174 9.10 -1.64 15.32
N LEU A 175 9.95 -1.44 14.30
CA LEU A 175 10.43 -2.52 13.44
C LEU A 175 11.50 -3.35 14.20
N SER A 176 11.41 -4.67 14.13
CA SER A 176 12.39 -5.60 14.73
C SER A 176 12.71 -6.73 13.76
N SER A 177 13.84 -7.43 13.96
CA SER A 177 14.20 -8.58 13.13
C SER A 177 14.59 -9.78 13.98
N PRO A 178 13.81 -10.89 13.96
CA PRO A 178 14.09 -12.07 14.77
C PRO A 178 15.22 -12.95 14.19
N ASP A 179 15.60 -12.76 12.93
CA ASP A 179 16.51 -13.63 12.18
C ASP A 179 17.76 -12.89 11.65
N GLY A 180 18.06 -11.72 12.21
CA GLY A 180 19.31 -10.99 11.94
C GLY A 180 19.30 -10.17 10.65
N GLY A 181 18.14 -9.62 10.29
CA GLY A 181 17.94 -8.68 9.18
C GLY A 181 17.34 -9.30 7.93
N LEU A 182 16.90 -10.57 7.97
CA LEU A 182 16.28 -11.23 6.81
C LEU A 182 14.77 -10.95 6.78
N THR A 183 14.12 -11.05 7.93
CA THR A 183 12.71 -10.71 8.13
C THR A 183 12.64 -9.53 9.08
N TRP A 184 11.91 -8.50 8.70
CA TRP A 184 11.59 -7.36 9.53
C TRP A 184 10.11 -7.36 9.86
N VAL A 185 9.78 -7.25 11.14
CA VAL A 185 8.41 -7.35 11.64
C VAL A 185 8.02 -6.08 12.37
N VAL A 186 6.77 -5.66 12.19
CA VAL A 186 6.13 -4.62 13.00
C VAL A 186 4.72 -5.06 13.36
N ASP A 187 4.45 -5.14 14.66
CA ASP A 187 3.20 -5.68 15.19
C ASP A 187 2.00 -4.80 14.81
N THR A 188 2.18 -3.48 14.82
CA THR A 188 1.13 -2.54 14.44
C THR A 188 1.72 -1.27 13.84
N VAL A 189 1.17 -0.83 12.72
CA VAL A 189 1.32 0.52 12.17
C VAL A 189 -0.03 1.21 12.25
N THR A 190 -0.09 2.39 12.87
CA THR A 190 -1.31 3.18 13.05
C THR A 190 -1.27 4.40 12.15
N VAL A 191 -2.35 4.59 11.41
CA VAL A 191 -2.71 5.84 10.74
C VAL A 191 -3.72 6.55 11.64
N ASP A 192 -3.35 7.70 12.17
CA ASP A 192 -4.26 8.50 12.98
C ASP A 192 -5.35 9.14 12.12
N SER A 193 -6.56 9.28 12.68
CA SER A 193 -7.58 10.11 12.06
C SER A 193 -7.11 11.56 12.02
N TYR A 194 -7.14 12.21 10.85
CA TYR A 194 -6.73 13.62 10.73
C TYR A 194 -7.72 14.41 9.87
N PRO A 195 -8.01 15.68 10.20
CA PRO A 195 -8.77 16.57 9.31
C PRO A 195 -7.89 17.05 8.16
N TYR A 196 -8.12 16.60 6.93
CA TYR A 196 -7.34 17.08 5.78
C TYR A 196 -7.94 18.37 5.25
N THR A 197 -7.10 19.39 5.17
CA THR A 197 -7.35 20.59 4.36
C THR A 197 -6.54 20.46 3.07
N PRO A 198 -7.06 20.90 1.91
CA PRO A 198 -6.28 20.94 0.67
C PRO A 198 -4.94 21.65 0.91
N GLN A 199 -3.84 21.06 0.46
CA GLN A 199 -2.52 21.72 0.45
C GLN A 199 -2.46 22.80 -0.62
#